data_AF-A0A349EC55-F1
#
_entry.id   AF-A0A349EC55-F1
#
_cell.length_a   1.000
_cell.length_b   1.000
_cell.length_c   1.000
_cell.angle_alpha   90.00
_cell.angle_beta   90.00
_cell.angle_gamma   90.00
#
_symmetry.space_group_name_H-M   'P 1'
#
loop_
_entity.id
_entity.type
_entity.pdbx_description
1 polymer ?
#
loop_
_entity_poly.entity_id
_entity_poly.type
_entity_poly.pdbx_seq_one_letter_code
_entity_poly.pdbx_strand_id
1 'polypeptide(L)'
;MKTLFTLFTTVVVTVSSLAASAETSLLFIGNSFTYAYGSAAKFYRADSVTDLNNEGIGGVPALFKSFADQAGLDYDVYLETRGGSGLDFHLENKLGVIGRRPWDRVVMHGFSTLDSSNPNNPAVLIDTTAQMSDFLQGLNPDVEVFLTAT
;
A
#
# COMPACT_ATOMS: atom_id res chain seq x y z
N MET A 1 8.53 29.09 -68.07
CA MET A 1 8.48 27.87 -67.22
C MET A 1 8.31 28.34 -65.78
N LYS A 2 7.13 28.11 -65.16
CA LYS A 2 6.84 28.49 -63.77
C LYS A 2 6.89 27.22 -62.92
N THR A 3 7.92 27.06 -62.10
CA THR A 3 8.02 25.97 -61.11
C THR A 3 7.33 26.41 -59.83
N LEU A 4 6.26 25.70 -59.48
CA LEU A 4 5.47 25.89 -58.27
C LEU A 4 6.14 25.09 -57.13
N PHE A 5 6.58 25.76 -56.07
CA PHE A 5 7.07 25.11 -54.86
C PHE A 5 5.88 24.73 -53.98
N THR A 6 5.66 23.44 -53.76
CA THR A 6 4.70 22.92 -52.78
C THR A 6 5.40 22.72 -51.44
N LEU A 7 5.00 23.48 -50.43
CA LEU A 7 5.49 23.35 -49.06
C LEU A 7 4.71 22.22 -48.37
N PHE A 8 5.40 21.17 -47.92
CA PHE A 8 4.84 20.14 -47.05
C PHE A 8 5.02 20.56 -45.60
N THR A 9 3.92 20.82 -44.88
CA THR A 9 3.93 21.09 -43.44
C THR A 9 3.76 19.77 -42.69
N THR A 10 4.84 19.26 -42.09
CA THR A 10 4.80 18.07 -41.23
C THR A 10 4.37 18.49 -39.83
N VAL A 11 3.20 18.04 -39.37
CA VAL A 11 2.77 18.19 -37.97
C VAL A 11 3.39 17.06 -37.16
N VAL A 12 4.27 17.40 -36.23
CA VAL A 12 4.84 16.46 -35.26
C VAL A 12 3.96 16.47 -34.02
N VAL A 13 3.23 15.39 -33.77
CA VAL A 13 2.48 15.18 -32.52
C VAL A 13 3.43 14.57 -31.51
N THR A 14 3.86 15.35 -30.52
CA THR A 14 4.59 14.84 -29.36
C THR A 14 3.60 14.17 -28.41
N VAL A 15 3.59 12.84 -28.38
CA VAL A 15 2.89 12.08 -27.33
C VAL A 15 3.75 12.17 -26.07
N SER A 16 3.42 13.09 -25.18
CA SER A 16 3.96 13.09 -23.83
C SER A 16 3.33 11.92 -23.08
N SER A 17 4.12 10.92 -22.73
CA SER A 17 3.72 9.85 -21.82
C SER A 17 3.45 10.47 -20.45
N LEU A 18 2.19 10.85 -20.18
CA LEU A 18 1.75 11.08 -18.82
C LEU A 18 1.84 9.72 -18.14
N ALA A 19 2.80 9.55 -17.23
CA ALA A 19 2.75 8.45 -16.30
C ALA A 19 1.43 8.62 -15.53
N ALA A 20 0.46 7.75 -15.81
CA ALA A 20 -0.73 7.65 -14.98
C ALA A 20 -0.24 7.16 -13.61
N SER A 21 -0.06 8.09 -12.66
CA SER A 21 -0.04 7.71 -11.26
C SER A 21 -1.40 7.11 -10.95
N ALA A 22 -1.44 5.96 -10.26
CA ALA A 22 -2.72 5.44 -9.82
C ALA A 22 -3.41 6.50 -8.96
N GLU A 23 -4.72 6.59 -9.10
CA GLU A 23 -5.50 7.64 -8.43
C GLU A 23 -5.43 7.51 -6.90
N THR A 24 -5.34 6.28 -6.36
CA THR A 24 -5.36 6.04 -4.91
C THR A 24 -4.22 5.14 -4.45
N SER A 25 -3.38 5.66 -3.54
CA SER A 25 -2.35 4.88 -2.85
C SER A 25 -2.91 4.19 -1.61
N LEU A 26 -2.73 2.86 -1.55
CA LEU A 26 -3.21 2.02 -0.45
C LEU A 26 -2.06 1.27 0.20
N LEU A 27 -1.84 1.48 1.49
CA LEU A 27 -0.86 0.75 2.30
C LEU A 27 -1.55 -0.30 3.18
N PHE A 28 -1.07 -1.54 3.11
CA PHE A 28 -1.35 -2.56 4.11
C PHE A 28 -0.24 -2.62 5.16
N ILE A 29 -0.58 -2.53 6.44
CA ILE A 29 0.33 -2.71 7.57
C ILE A 29 -0.12 -3.95 8.35
N GLY A 30 0.80 -4.89 8.58
CA GLY A 30 0.47 -6.02 9.45
C GLY A 30 1.50 -7.13 9.47
N ASN A 31 1.01 -8.38 9.53
CA ASN A 31 1.84 -9.52 9.90
C ASN A 31 1.64 -10.74 9.01
N SER A 32 1.94 -11.92 9.53
CA SER A 32 1.85 -13.20 8.82
C SER A 32 0.48 -13.50 8.24
N PHE A 33 -0.59 -12.96 8.81
CA PHE A 33 -1.93 -13.09 8.23
C PHE A 33 -2.08 -12.17 7.01
N THR A 34 -1.59 -10.93 7.09
CA THR A 34 -1.61 -9.96 5.98
C THR A 34 -0.82 -10.47 4.77
N TYR A 35 0.35 -11.07 5.00
CA TYR A 35 1.11 -11.73 3.92
C TYR A 35 0.71 -13.18 3.66
N ALA A 36 -0.37 -13.68 4.26
CA ALA A 36 -0.93 -15.01 4.02
C ALA A 36 0.07 -16.17 4.18
N TYR A 37 0.83 -16.17 5.28
CA TYR A 37 1.81 -17.21 5.63
C TYR A 37 1.22 -18.61 5.50
N GLY A 38 2.02 -19.54 4.96
CA GLY A 38 1.62 -20.94 4.79
C GLY A 38 0.67 -21.20 3.62
N SER A 39 0.36 -20.18 2.80
CA SER A 39 -0.50 -20.33 1.63
C SER A 39 0.21 -19.92 0.32
N ALA A 40 -0.36 -20.33 -0.82
CA ALA A 40 0.10 -19.89 -2.14
C ALA A 40 -0.05 -18.37 -2.35
N ALA A 41 -0.90 -17.71 -1.56
CA ALA A 41 -1.11 -16.27 -1.67
C ALA A 41 0.12 -15.45 -1.21
N LYS A 42 1.01 -16.00 -0.38
CA LYS A 42 2.17 -15.24 0.13
C LYS A 42 3.01 -14.60 -0.97
N PHE A 43 3.25 -15.33 -2.05
CA PHE A 43 4.05 -14.88 -3.20
C PHE A 43 3.19 -14.63 -4.45
N TYR A 44 1.86 -14.66 -4.30
CA TYR A 44 0.96 -14.44 -5.42
C TYR A 44 1.14 -13.03 -5.98
N ARG A 45 1.54 -12.93 -7.25
CA ARG A 45 1.71 -11.66 -7.99
C ARG A 45 2.42 -10.57 -7.18
N ALA A 46 3.52 -10.93 -6.52
CA ALA A 46 4.30 -9.97 -5.73
C ALA A 46 4.81 -8.79 -6.58
N ASP A 47 4.94 -8.98 -7.89
CA ASP A 47 5.28 -7.95 -8.87
C ASP A 47 4.16 -6.94 -9.15
N SER A 48 2.90 -7.21 -8.74
CA SER A 48 1.78 -6.28 -8.92
C SER A 48 1.59 -5.31 -7.75
N VAL A 49 2.39 -5.42 -6.69
CA VAL A 49 2.33 -4.58 -5.49
C VAL A 49 3.74 -4.16 -5.08
N THR A 50 3.86 -3.13 -4.26
CA THR A 50 5.16 -2.66 -3.76
C THR A 50 5.39 -3.11 -2.33
N ASP A 51 6.23 -4.12 -2.15
CA ASP A 51 6.71 -4.57 -0.85
C ASP A 51 7.79 -3.62 -0.31
N LEU A 52 7.45 -2.86 0.73
CA LEU A 52 8.34 -1.86 1.32
C LEU A 52 9.56 -2.47 2.01
N ASN A 53 9.54 -3.78 2.28
CA ASN A 53 10.66 -4.51 2.87
C ASN A 53 11.50 -5.26 1.81
N ASN A 54 11.10 -5.26 0.53
CA ASN A 54 11.76 -5.99 -0.56
C ASN A 54 11.92 -7.51 -0.31
N GLU A 55 10.94 -8.14 0.32
CA GLU A 55 10.93 -9.58 0.62
C GLU A 55 10.23 -10.40 -0.48
N GLY A 56 9.66 -9.74 -1.49
CA GLY A 56 8.96 -10.38 -2.60
C GLY A 56 7.57 -10.87 -2.21
N ILE A 57 6.93 -10.22 -1.24
CA ILE A 57 5.61 -10.60 -0.75
C ILE A 57 4.51 -9.96 -1.61
N GLY A 58 3.50 -10.76 -1.96
CA GLY A 58 2.24 -10.30 -2.53
C GLY A 58 1.10 -10.33 -1.51
N GLY A 59 0.80 -11.51 -0.98
CA GLY A 59 -0.14 -11.72 0.13
C GLY A 59 -1.58 -11.32 -0.18
N VAL A 60 -2.32 -10.98 0.88
CA VAL A 60 -3.65 -10.34 0.77
C VAL A 60 -3.61 -9.04 -0.04
N PRO A 61 -2.57 -8.17 0.06
CA PRO A 61 -2.47 -6.96 -0.77
C PRO A 61 -2.52 -7.24 -2.28
N ALA A 62 -1.80 -8.27 -2.76
CA ALA A 62 -1.83 -8.62 -4.18
C ALA A 62 -3.16 -9.27 -4.62
N LEU A 63 -3.84 -10.00 -3.72
CA LEU A 63 -5.20 -10.47 -3.99
C LEU A 63 -6.18 -9.28 -4.10
N PHE A 64 -6.08 -8.32 -3.18
CA PHE A 64 -6.86 -7.08 -3.26
C PHE A 64 -6.61 -6.36 -4.59
N LYS A 65 -5.34 -6.19 -5.00
CA LYS A 65 -4.99 -5.56 -6.29
C LYS A 65 -5.65 -6.27 -7.46
N SER A 66 -5.61 -7.61 -7.50
CA SER A 66 -6.29 -8.39 -8.54
C SER A 66 -7.81 -8.11 -8.59
N PHE A 67 -8.47 -7.97 -7.45
CA PHE A 67 -9.91 -7.66 -7.42
C PHE A 67 -10.21 -6.21 -7.77
N ALA A 68 -9.38 -5.27 -7.32
CA ALA A 68 -9.48 -3.87 -7.70
C ALA A 68 -9.37 -3.70 -9.22
N ASP A 69 -8.39 -4.36 -9.84
CA ASP A 69 -8.19 -4.34 -11.29
C ASP A 69 -9.37 -4.91 -12.05
N GLN A 70 -9.94 -6.02 -11.57
CA GLN A 70 -11.15 -6.61 -12.17
C GLN A 70 -12.38 -5.70 -12.04
N ALA A 71 -12.44 -4.91 -10.97
CA ALA A 71 -13.49 -3.93 -10.73
C ALA A 71 -13.25 -2.58 -11.45
N GLY A 72 -12.11 -2.40 -12.12
CA GLY A 72 -11.74 -1.15 -12.77
C GLY A 72 -11.37 -0.03 -11.77
N LEU A 73 -10.90 -0.39 -10.58
CA LEU A 73 -10.47 0.54 -9.55
C LEU A 73 -8.94 0.72 -9.60
N ASP A 74 -8.49 1.96 -9.71
CA ASP A 74 -7.08 2.30 -9.91
C ASP A 74 -6.35 2.52 -8.57
N TYR A 75 -5.76 1.45 -8.04
CA TYR A 75 -5.01 1.47 -6.79
C TYR A 75 -3.53 1.15 -6.99
N ASP A 76 -2.65 2.00 -6.45
CA ASP A 76 -1.26 1.62 -6.18
C ASP A 76 -1.19 0.97 -4.79
N VAL A 77 -0.90 -0.33 -4.75
CA VAL A 77 -0.95 -1.11 -3.51
C VAL A 77 0.45 -1.38 -2.97
N TYR A 78 0.62 -1.10 -1.67
CA TYR A 78 1.86 -1.24 -0.93
C TYR A 78 1.64 -2.12 0.29
N LEU A 79 2.73 -2.71 0.78
CA LEU A 79 2.69 -3.46 2.02
C LEU A 79 3.94 -3.23 2.87
N GLU A 80 3.73 -3.12 4.17
CA GLU A 80 4.76 -3.23 5.19
C GLU A 80 4.31 -4.32 6.17
N THR A 81 5.06 -5.42 6.21
CA THR A 81 4.65 -6.57 7.02
C THR A 81 5.79 -7.19 7.82
N ARG A 82 5.45 -7.70 9.00
CA ARG A 82 6.37 -8.42 9.88
C ARG A 82 5.68 -9.59 10.57
N GLY A 83 6.23 -10.79 10.41
CA GLY A 83 5.68 -12.00 11.06
C GLY A 83 5.73 -11.90 12.58
N GLY A 84 4.64 -12.32 13.25
CA GLY A 84 4.58 -12.35 14.71
C GLY A 84 4.63 -10.97 15.37
N SER A 85 4.14 -9.93 14.69
CA SER A 85 4.19 -8.54 15.19
C SER A 85 2.81 -7.87 15.17
N GLY A 86 2.61 -6.92 16.09
CA GLY A 86 1.49 -5.99 16.11
C GLY A 86 1.90 -4.60 15.63
N LEU A 87 0.98 -3.63 15.76
CA LEU A 87 1.21 -2.23 15.36
C LEU A 87 2.28 -1.52 16.21
N ASP A 88 2.49 -1.96 17.45
CA ASP A 88 3.57 -1.55 18.34
C ASP A 88 4.95 -1.69 17.67
N PHE A 89 5.22 -2.85 17.07
CA PHE A 89 6.47 -3.07 16.33
C PHE A 89 6.63 -2.09 15.17
N HIS A 90 5.56 -1.87 14.41
CA HIS A 90 5.59 -1.00 13.24
C HIS A 90 5.82 0.47 13.63
N LEU A 91 5.20 0.93 14.72
CA LEU A 91 5.45 2.26 15.30
C LEU A 91 6.90 2.43 15.76
N GLU A 92 7.45 1.43 16.45
CA GLU A 92 8.81 1.53 16.98
C GLU A 92 9.87 1.46 15.86
N ASN A 93 9.65 0.64 14.84
CA ASN A 93 10.72 0.24 13.91
C ASN A 93 10.53 0.71 12.46
N LYS A 94 9.30 1.06 12.05
CA LYS A 94 8.95 1.19 10.63
C LYS A 94 8.44 2.56 10.22
N LEU A 95 8.30 3.52 11.13
CA LEU A 95 7.88 4.90 10.78
C LEU A 95 8.78 5.56 9.73
N GLY A 96 10.10 5.32 9.77
CA GLY A 96 11.03 5.83 8.74
C GLY A 96 10.86 5.20 7.34
N VAL A 97 10.14 4.09 7.23
CA VAL A 97 9.77 3.44 5.97
C VAL A 97 8.35 3.85 5.55
N ILE A 98 7.40 3.72 6.47
CA ILE A 98 5.98 4.08 6.28
C ILE A 98 5.83 5.56 5.94
N GLY A 99 6.58 6.44 6.62
CA GLY A 99 6.49 7.90 6.48
C GLY A 99 7.32 8.51 5.36
N ARG A 100 7.87 7.72 4.43
CA ARG A 100 8.60 8.26 3.27
C ARG A 100 7.69 9.02 2.30
N ARG A 101 6.39 8.76 2.37
CA ARG A 101 5.34 9.42 1.56
C ARG A 101 4.01 9.42 2.31
N PRO A 102 3.09 10.34 1.97
CA PRO A 102 1.70 10.22 2.37
C PRO A 102 1.01 9.03 1.68
N TRP A 103 -0.11 8.60 2.28
CA TRP A 103 -1.00 7.56 1.80
C TRP A 103 -2.43 8.09 1.74
N ASP A 104 -3.21 7.64 0.77
CA ASP A 104 -4.64 7.99 0.68
C ASP A 104 -5.46 7.07 1.57
N ARG A 105 -5.11 5.77 1.58
CA ARG A 105 -5.77 4.75 2.39
C ARG A 105 -4.76 3.85 3.10
N VAL A 106 -5.09 3.44 4.32
CA VAL A 106 -4.28 2.48 5.08
C VAL A 106 -5.17 1.41 5.69
N VAL A 107 -4.81 0.15 5.51
CA VAL A 107 -5.44 -1.01 6.16
C VAL A 107 -4.47 -1.62 7.14
N MET A 108 -4.81 -1.59 8.41
CA MET A 108 -4.00 -2.09 9.51
C MET A 108 -4.51 -3.43 10.02
N HIS A 109 -3.60 -4.27 10.50
CA HIS A 109 -3.92 -5.53 11.14
C HIS A 109 -3.12 -5.69 12.45
N GLY A 110 -3.85 -5.94 13.54
CA GLY A 110 -3.29 -6.10 14.89
C GLY A 110 -2.62 -7.46 15.14
N PHE A 111 -2.20 -7.66 16.37
CA PHE A 111 -1.66 -8.94 16.84
C PHE A 111 -2.80 -9.92 17.18
N SER A 112 -2.64 -11.20 16.84
CA SER A 112 -3.74 -12.19 16.92
C SER A 112 -4.30 -12.43 18.33
N THR A 113 -3.52 -12.17 19.38
CA THR A 113 -3.98 -12.27 20.78
C THR A 113 -4.17 -10.91 21.45
N LEU A 114 -4.28 -9.84 20.64
CA LEU A 114 -4.32 -8.41 21.03
C LEU A 114 -3.03 -7.88 21.67
N ASP A 115 -2.41 -8.66 22.54
CA ASP A 115 -1.14 -8.37 23.21
C ASP A 115 -0.36 -9.69 23.37
N SER A 116 0.94 -9.65 23.06
CA SER A 116 1.83 -10.81 23.11
C SER A 116 2.28 -11.15 24.54
N SER A 117 2.34 -10.15 25.41
CA SER A 117 2.75 -10.24 26.82
C SER A 117 1.57 -10.49 27.75
N ASN A 118 0.37 -10.01 27.38
CA ASN A 118 -0.85 -10.12 28.16
C ASN A 118 -2.07 -10.44 27.26
N PRO A 119 -2.19 -11.68 26.77
CA PRO A 119 -3.24 -12.07 25.82
C PRO A 119 -4.66 -11.65 26.21
N ASN A 120 -5.46 -11.26 25.22
CA ASN A 120 -6.82 -10.71 25.33
C ASN A 120 -6.92 -9.30 25.92
N ASN A 121 -5.81 -8.65 26.24
CA ASN A 121 -5.82 -7.23 26.62
C ASN A 121 -5.83 -6.35 25.35
N PRO A 122 -6.87 -5.53 25.11
CA PRO A 122 -6.96 -4.70 23.90
C PRO A 122 -6.14 -3.41 23.98
N ALA A 123 -5.57 -3.05 25.14
CA ALA A 123 -4.95 -1.75 25.36
C ALA A 123 -3.87 -1.43 24.31
N VAL A 124 -2.96 -2.37 24.05
CA VAL A 124 -1.89 -2.20 23.06
C VAL A 124 -2.48 -1.92 21.67
N LEU A 125 -3.49 -2.68 21.24
CA LEU A 125 -4.13 -2.46 19.94
C LEU A 125 -4.78 -1.07 19.84
N ILE A 126 -5.52 -0.66 20.87
CA ILE A 126 -6.20 0.64 20.91
C ILE A 126 -5.18 1.78 20.82
N ASP A 127 -4.18 1.75 21.70
CA ASP A 127 -3.18 2.82 21.81
C ASP A 127 -2.33 2.94 20.54
N THR A 128 -1.93 1.80 19.97
CA THR A 128 -1.08 1.79 18.76
C THR A 128 -1.86 2.11 17.50
N THR A 129 -3.14 1.75 17.42
CA THR A 129 -4.03 2.18 16.33
C THR A 129 -4.19 3.69 16.34
N ALA A 130 -4.41 4.30 17.51
CA ALA A 130 -4.50 5.75 17.64
C ALA A 130 -3.19 6.44 17.23
N GLN A 131 -2.05 6.01 17.79
CA GLN A 131 -0.75 6.58 17.47
C GLN A 131 -0.38 6.48 15.98
N MET A 132 -0.63 5.32 15.35
CA MET A 132 -0.36 5.17 13.91
C MET A 132 -1.30 6.05 13.08
N SER A 133 -2.57 6.16 13.48
CA SER A 133 -3.54 7.05 12.80
C SER A 133 -3.11 8.51 12.88
N ASP A 134 -2.70 8.99 14.06
CA ASP A 134 -2.20 10.36 14.25
C ASP A 134 -0.94 10.62 13.41
N PHE A 135 -0.02 9.66 13.36
CA PHE A 135 1.18 9.75 12.53
C PHE A 135 0.83 9.87 11.04
N LEU A 136 -0.08 9.02 10.55
CA LEU A 136 -0.52 9.02 9.15
C LEU A 136 -1.27 10.31 8.79
N GLN A 137 -2.13 10.80 9.68
CA GLN A 137 -2.84 12.08 9.51
C GLN A 137 -1.89 13.28 9.50
N GLY A 138 -0.77 13.19 10.24
CA GLY A 138 0.31 14.18 10.17
C GLY A 138 0.99 14.27 8.80
N LEU A 139 0.93 13.21 7.99
CA LEU A 139 1.46 13.18 6.63
C LEU A 139 0.40 13.54 5.58
N ASN A 140 -0.83 13.06 5.77
CA ASN A 140 -2.00 13.37 4.95
C ASN A 140 -3.23 13.55 5.84
N PRO A 141 -3.72 14.77 6.06
CA PRO A 141 -4.90 15.03 6.90
C PRO A 141 -6.18 14.31 6.43
N ASP A 142 -6.26 13.95 5.15
CA ASP A 142 -7.42 13.31 4.54
C ASP A 142 -7.29 11.77 4.45
N VAL A 143 -6.28 11.17 5.07
CA VAL A 143 -6.04 9.72 5.02
C VAL A 143 -7.23 8.94 5.60
N GLU A 144 -7.69 7.93 4.86
CA GLU A 144 -8.68 6.97 5.35
C GLU A 144 -7.98 5.78 6.01
N VAL A 145 -8.25 5.54 7.29
CA VAL A 145 -7.62 4.47 8.08
C VAL A 145 -8.65 3.40 8.43
N PHE A 146 -8.32 2.15 8.09
CA PHE A 146 -9.11 0.97 8.36
C PHE A 146 -8.34 0.03 9.29
N LEU A 147 -9.05 -0.59 10.24
CA LEU A 147 -8.50 -1.65 11.08
C LEU A 147 -9.25 -2.95 10.79
N THR A 148 -8.50 -3.99 10.42
CA THR A 148 -9.05 -5.33 10.18
C THR A 148 -9.43 -5.96 11.50
N ALA A 149 -10.65 -6.46 11.61
CA ALA A 149 -11.09 -7.21 12.79
C ALA A 149 -10.23 -8.48 12.97
N THR A 150 -9.84 -8.75 14.21
CA THR A 150 -9.01 -9.90 14.61
C THR A 150 -9.87 -11.00 15.23
#